data_AF-A0A955MXU3-F1
#
_entry.id   AF-A0A955MXU3-F1
#
_cell.length_a   1.000
_cell.length_b   1.000
_cell.length_c   1.000
_cell.angle_alpha   90.00
_cell.angle_beta   90.00
_cell.angle_gamma   90.00
#
_symmetry.space_group_name_H-M   'P 1'
#
loop_
_entity.id
_entity.type
_entity.pdbx_description
1 polymer ?
#
loop_
_entity_poly.entity_id
_entity_poly.type
_entity_poly.pdbx_seq_one_letter_code
_entity_poly.pdbx_strand_id
1 'polypeptide(L)'
;PSSEQYPGWPRTVDQLDNYGRRPIAYLPTLKISGQTDPVVQVVDESTGEVAYTLRIHGTEFQPKVFEKGAYTIHIGEGANKKTLSSIEARSLVEDSVIEVEF
;
A
#
# COMPACT_ATOMS: atom_id res chain seq x y z
N PRO A 1 -2.17 31.31 -24.04
CA PRO A 1 -3.03 30.15 -23.70
C PRO A 1 -4.10 30.58 -22.68
N SER A 2 -5.35 30.76 -23.14
CA SER A 2 -6.47 31.25 -22.32
C SER A 2 -7.65 30.28 -22.39
N SER A 3 -7.38 29.01 -22.06
CA SER A 3 -8.41 27.98 -21.96
C SER A 3 -8.69 27.71 -20.49
N GLU A 4 -9.96 27.82 -20.08
CA GLU A 4 -10.40 27.50 -18.72
C GLU A 4 -10.71 26.00 -18.58
N GLN A 5 -10.64 25.50 -17.34
CA GLN A 5 -11.05 24.13 -17.05
C GLN A 5 -12.58 23.99 -17.15
N TYR A 6 -13.07 22.79 -17.52
CA TYR A 6 -14.49 22.53 -17.55
C TYR A 6 -15.12 22.70 -16.15
N PRO A 7 -16.41 23.10 -16.07
CA PRO A 7 -17.12 23.19 -14.80
C PRO A 7 -16.95 21.93 -13.96
N GLY A 8 -16.50 22.11 -12.73
CA GLY A 8 -16.23 21.01 -11.80
C GLY A 8 -14.80 20.46 -11.85
N TRP A 9 -13.88 21.04 -12.62
CA TRP A 9 -12.44 20.79 -12.53
C TRP A 9 -11.72 22.02 -11.95
N PRO A 10 -10.65 21.83 -11.14
CA PRO A 10 -9.96 20.56 -10.88
C PRO A 10 -10.69 19.70 -9.82
N ARG A 11 -10.59 18.37 -9.96
CA ARG A 11 -11.05 17.40 -8.96
C ARG A 11 -9.86 16.81 -8.23
N THR A 12 -9.96 16.70 -6.92
CA THR A 12 -9.04 15.91 -6.09
C THR A 12 -9.63 14.52 -5.91
N VAL A 13 -8.83 13.50 -6.22
CA VAL A 13 -9.18 12.07 -6.06
C VAL A 13 -8.07 11.44 -5.23
N ASP A 14 -8.42 10.68 -4.19
CA ASP A 14 -7.41 9.98 -3.40
C ASP A 14 -6.85 8.79 -4.20
N GLN A 15 -5.55 8.51 -4.06
CA GLN A 15 -4.94 7.40 -4.77
C GLN A 15 -5.59 6.06 -4.42
N LEU A 16 -6.06 5.90 -3.18
CA LEU A 16 -6.75 4.71 -2.68
C LEU A 16 -8.16 4.55 -3.25
N ASP A 17 -8.79 5.62 -3.74
CA ASP A 17 -10.11 5.57 -4.40
C ASP A 17 -10.05 4.76 -5.70
N ASN A 18 -8.90 4.76 -6.39
CA ASN A 18 -8.68 3.95 -7.59
C ASN A 18 -8.67 2.45 -7.30
N TYR A 19 -8.38 2.06 -6.06
CA TYR A 19 -8.38 0.68 -5.58
C TYR A 19 -9.67 0.35 -4.81
N GLY A 20 -10.80 0.94 -5.23
CA GLY A 20 -12.14 0.93 -4.62
C GLY A 20 -12.85 -0.42 -4.45
N ARG A 21 -12.10 -1.53 -4.43
CA ARG A 21 -12.59 -2.83 -3.97
C ARG A 21 -12.77 -2.76 -2.45
N ARG A 22 -13.86 -3.37 -1.94
CA ARG A 22 -14.05 -3.49 -0.48
C ARG A 22 -12.96 -4.42 0.07
N PRO A 23 -12.12 -3.97 1.01
CA PRO A 23 -11.13 -4.85 1.62
C PRO A 23 -11.84 -5.92 2.43
N ILE A 24 -11.32 -7.15 2.38
CA ILE A 24 -11.83 -8.27 3.19
C ILE A 24 -10.89 -8.64 4.33
N ALA A 25 -9.63 -8.19 4.26
CA ALA A 25 -8.60 -8.39 5.27
C ALA A 25 -7.52 -7.29 5.16
N TYR A 26 -6.63 -7.25 6.15
CA TYR A 26 -5.53 -6.30 6.24
C TYR A 26 -4.21 -7.02 6.52
N LEU A 27 -3.12 -6.46 6.03
CA LEU A 27 -1.78 -6.87 6.44
C LEU A 27 -1.39 -6.08 7.71
N PRO A 28 -0.35 -6.54 8.44
CA PRO A 28 0.20 -5.79 9.57
C PRO A 28 0.53 -4.33 9.20
N THR A 29 0.35 -3.43 10.16
CA THR A 29 0.74 -2.03 9.98
C THR A 29 2.25 -1.93 9.86
N LEU A 30 2.71 -1.29 8.79
CA LEU A 30 4.12 -1.01 8.55
C LEU A 30 4.48 0.29 9.24
N LYS A 31 5.51 0.27 10.09
CA LYS A 31 6.16 1.48 10.62
C LYS A 31 7.57 1.57 10.07
N ILE A 32 7.82 2.58 9.24
CA ILE A 32 9.02 2.66 8.42
C ILE A 32 9.94 3.76 8.96
N SER A 33 11.22 3.45 9.14
CA SER A 33 12.24 4.44 9.51
C SER A 33 13.36 4.46 8.47
N GLY A 34 14.01 5.62 8.30
CA GLY A 34 15.08 5.79 7.31
C GLY A 34 14.61 6.14 5.88
N GLN A 35 13.29 6.23 5.63
CA GLN A 35 12.72 6.76 4.39
C GLN A 35 11.49 7.64 4.64
N THR A 36 11.25 8.59 3.74
CA THR A 36 10.08 9.49 3.73
C THR A 36 9.17 9.14 2.56
N ASP A 37 7.87 8.99 2.81
CA ASP A 37 6.86 8.66 1.79
C ASP A 37 7.30 7.49 0.87
N PRO A 38 7.63 6.30 1.44
CA PRO A 38 8.16 5.20 0.65
C PRO A 38 7.12 4.60 -0.31
N VAL A 39 7.61 3.98 -1.39
CA VAL A 39 6.77 3.17 -2.27
C VAL A 39 6.50 1.82 -1.61
N VAL A 40 5.24 1.40 -1.59
CA VAL A 40 4.80 0.09 -1.10
C VAL A 40 4.15 -0.66 -2.26
N GLN A 41 4.65 -1.86 -2.56
CA GLN A 41 4.06 -2.79 -3.51
C GLN A 41 3.62 -4.05 -2.78
N VAL A 42 2.38 -4.47 -3.02
CA VAL A 42 1.77 -5.66 -2.43
C VAL A 42 1.55 -6.68 -3.54
N VAL A 43 2.07 -7.89 -3.33
CA VAL A 43 2.01 -9.02 -4.27
C VAL A 43 1.27 -10.16 -3.58
N ASP A 44 0.25 -10.70 -4.24
CA ASP A 44 -0.46 -11.89 -3.78
C ASP A 44 0.39 -13.13 -4.07
N GLU A 45 0.75 -13.90 -3.04
CA GLU A 45 1.66 -15.05 -3.23
C GLU A 45 0.96 -16.24 -3.90
N SER A 46 -0.37 -16.31 -3.86
CA SER A 46 -1.12 -17.41 -4.48
C SER A 46 -1.16 -17.30 -6.00
N THR A 47 -1.17 -16.08 -6.52
CA THR A 47 -1.23 -15.78 -7.97
C THR A 47 0.11 -15.28 -8.51
N GLY A 48 0.97 -14.72 -7.66
CA GLY A 48 2.17 -13.99 -8.07
C GLY A 48 1.88 -12.61 -8.66
N GLU A 49 0.63 -12.14 -8.60
CA GLU A 49 0.22 -10.87 -9.20
C GLU A 49 0.38 -9.70 -8.22
N VAL A 50 0.72 -8.53 -8.77
CA VAL A 50 0.73 -7.28 -8.01
C VAL A 50 -0.71 -6.85 -7.74
N ALA A 51 -1.11 -6.86 -6.46
CA ALA A 51 -2.41 -6.35 -6.04
C ALA A 51 -2.48 -4.83 -6.24
N TYR A 52 -1.44 -4.11 -5.81
CA TYR A 52 -1.25 -2.68 -6.10
C TYR A 52 0.17 -2.21 -5.78
N THR A 53 0.49 -1.01 -6.27
CA THR A 53 1.70 -0.26 -5.89
C THR A 53 1.32 1.20 -5.65
N LEU A 54 1.78 1.76 -4.53
CA LEU A 54 1.35 3.04 -3.99
C LEU A 54 2.53 3.74 -3.33
N ARG A 55 2.63 5.07 -3.49
CA ARG A 55 3.50 5.88 -2.64
C ARG A 55 2.70 6.36 -1.43
N ILE A 56 3.03 5.87 -0.25
CA ILE A 56 2.31 6.23 0.96
C ILE A 56 2.63 7.67 1.36
N HIS A 57 1.72 8.29 2.11
CA HIS A 57 1.99 9.57 2.77
C HIS A 57 2.38 9.32 4.22
N GLY A 58 3.54 9.82 4.64
CA GLY A 58 4.16 9.55 5.92
C GLY A 58 4.97 8.26 5.93
N THR A 59 5.12 7.69 7.12
CA THR A 59 5.95 6.51 7.39
C THR A 59 5.19 5.36 8.03
N GLU A 60 3.86 5.47 8.09
CA GLU A 60 2.97 4.45 8.64
C GLU A 60 1.91 4.10 7.61
N PHE A 61 1.74 2.81 7.33
CA PHE A 61 0.75 2.35 6.36
C PHE A 61 0.26 0.94 6.70
N GLN A 62 -1.06 0.75 6.69
CA GLN A 62 -1.67 -0.57 6.82
C GLN A 62 -2.22 -1.02 5.46
N PRO A 63 -1.58 -2.00 4.79
CA PRO A 63 -2.05 -2.50 3.52
C PRO A 63 -3.42 -3.19 3.66
N LYS A 64 -4.37 -2.82 2.80
CA LYS A 64 -5.67 -3.49 2.71
C LYS A 64 -5.60 -4.52 1.58
N VAL A 65 -6.16 -5.71 1.78
CA VAL A 65 -6.17 -6.76 0.76
C VAL A 65 -7.58 -7.26 0.50
N PHE A 66 -7.77 -7.85 -0.69
CA PHE A 66 -9.08 -8.19 -1.23
C PHE A 66 -9.36 -9.69 -1.22
N GLU A 67 -8.37 -10.48 -0.81
CA GLU A 67 -8.44 -11.93 -0.64
C GLU A 67 -7.78 -12.32 0.68
N LYS A 68 -7.99 -13.56 1.13
CA LYS A 68 -7.29 -14.12 2.29
C LYS A 68 -6.05 -14.86 1.78
N GLY A 69 -4.97 -14.80 2.53
CA GLY A 69 -3.76 -15.56 2.25
C GLY A 69 -2.49 -14.78 2.58
N ALA A 70 -1.38 -15.30 2.07
CA ALA A 70 -0.07 -14.72 2.25
C ALA A 70 0.28 -13.73 1.14
N TYR A 71 0.98 -12.67 1.52
CA TYR A 71 1.40 -11.59 0.64
C TYR A 71 2.89 -11.31 0.80
N THR A 72 3.52 -10.92 -0.31
CA THR A 72 4.84 -10.28 -0.30
C THR A 72 4.67 -8.77 -0.39
N ILE A 73 5.35 -8.04 0.49
CA ILE A 73 5.39 -6.58 0.53
C ILE A 73 6.79 -6.11 0.17
N HIS A 74 6.91 -5.31 -0.89
CA HIS A 74 8.13 -4.57 -1.19
C HIS A 74 7.99 -3.12 -0.72
N ILE A 75 9.00 -2.60 -0.04
CA ILE A 75 9.00 -1.28 0.57
C ILE A 75 10.25 -0.53 0.09
N GLY A 76 10.08 0.71 -0.34
CA GLY A 76 11.13 1.56 -0.89
C GLY A 76 11.31 1.39 -2.41
N GLU A 77 12.29 2.09 -2.96
CA GLU A 77 12.53 2.19 -4.40
C GLU A 77 14.01 2.24 -4.76
N GLY A 78 14.34 1.92 -6.02
CA GLY A 78 15.72 1.88 -6.50
C GLY A 78 16.57 0.86 -5.72
N ALA A 79 17.75 1.30 -5.27
CA ALA A 79 18.67 0.47 -4.48
C ALA A 79 18.23 0.28 -3.02
N ASN A 80 17.38 1.17 -2.50
CA ASN A 80 16.94 1.16 -1.10
C ASN A 80 15.56 0.50 -0.99
N LYS A 81 15.52 -0.82 -1.25
CA LYS A 81 14.29 -1.62 -1.20
C LYS A 81 14.43 -2.77 -0.19
N LYS A 82 13.40 -2.98 0.63
CA LYS A 82 13.24 -4.14 1.52
C LYS A 82 12.04 -4.99 1.08
N THR A 83 12.11 -6.27 1.38
CA THR A 83 11.06 -7.25 1.04
C THR A 83 10.67 -8.01 2.30
N LEU A 84 9.36 -8.07 2.54
CA LEU A 84 8.74 -8.90 3.56
C LEU A 84 7.89 -9.95 2.84
N SER A 85 8.13 -11.23 3.06
CA SER A 85 7.39 -12.33 2.41
C SER A 85 6.60 -13.13 3.43
N SER A 86 5.60 -13.86 2.94
CA SER A 86 4.72 -14.70 3.74
C SER A 86 3.99 -13.93 4.84
N ILE A 87 3.56 -12.71 4.50
CA ILE A 87 2.79 -11.85 5.40
C ILE A 87 1.32 -12.21 5.29
N GLU A 88 0.78 -12.82 6.34
CA GLU A 88 -0.59 -13.28 6.37
C GLU A 88 -1.60 -12.13 6.51
N ALA A 89 -2.65 -12.18 5.69
CA ALA A 89 -3.79 -11.31 5.80
C ALA A 89 -4.65 -11.68 7.02
N ARG A 90 -4.86 -10.71 7.89
CA ARG A 90 -5.59 -10.85 9.16
C ARG A 90 -6.89 -10.05 9.15
N SER A 91 -7.83 -10.46 9.99
CA SER A 91 -9.03 -9.66 10.22
C SER A 91 -8.70 -8.40 11.03
N LEU A 92 -9.47 -7.33 10.85
CA LEU A 92 -9.33 -5.99 11.49
C LEU A 92 -9.13 -5.96 13.02
N VAL A 93 -9.28 -7.10 13.71
CA VAL A 93 -9.23 -7.20 15.18
C VAL A 93 -7.80 -7.43 15.71
N GLU A 94 -6.83 -7.76 14.85
CA GLU A 94 -5.43 -7.95 15.26
C GLU A 94 -4.52 -6.80 14.81
N ASP A 95 -4.18 -5.92 15.76
CA ASP A 95 -3.18 -4.87 15.60
C ASP A 95 -1.76 -5.43 15.66
N SER A 96 -1.34 -6.14 14.62
CA SER A 96 0.06 -6.51 14.43
C SER A 96 0.82 -5.39 13.72
N VAL A 97 1.98 -5.02 14.25
CA VAL A 97 2.87 -3.98 13.69
C VAL A 97 4.18 -4.63 13.27
N ILE A 98 4.70 -4.21 12.11
CA ILE A 98 6.06 -4.56 11.64
C ILE A 98 6.86 -3.27 11.51
N GLU A 99 7.97 -3.19 12.24
CA GLU A 99 8.94 -2.13 12.10
C GLU A 99 9.92 -2.45 10.96
N VAL A 100 10.14 -1.48 10.08
CA VAL A 100 11.01 -1.61 8.91
C VAL A 100 12.00 -0.47 8.92
N GLU A 101 13.20 -0.74 9.42
CA GLU A 101 14.30 0.21 9.41
C GLU A 101 15.09 0.08 8.11
N PHE A 102 15.40 1.19 7.43
CA PHE A 102 16.20 1.22 6.22
C PHE A 102 17.69 1.42 6.48
#